data_AF-A0A5D2ZUJ8-F1
#
_entry.id   AF-A0A5D2ZUJ8-F1
#
_cell.length_a   1.000
_cell.length_b   1.000
_cell.length_c   1.000
_cell.angle_alpha   90.00
_cell.angle_beta   90.00
_cell.angle_gamma   90.00
#
_symmetry.space_group_name_H-M   'P 1'
#
loop_
_entity.id
_entity.type
_entity.pdbx_description
1 polymer ?
#
loop_
_entity_poly.entity_id
_entity_poly.type
_entity_poly.pdbx_seq_one_letter_code
_entity_poly.pdbx_strand_id
1 'polypeptide(L)'
;MISSNLINRLAEDDEKLKKRTKKTKPRVPREPRQPQTKVDQTQIPDDSEKQNKTTGSGWPVPPPMFLPLNQPPYSATAQLDAIRAVVKESENVVEKLRKQEDNMVQEVTQRAKDLHEKEFKIPEQKPMPCLVENNACMECFKENVKDITKCAPLAQNYADCARRVRQLVKSSGK
;
A
#
# COMPACT_ATOMS: atom_id res chain seq x y z
N MET A 1 16.42 -16.25 -31.67
CA MET A 1 15.63 -15.17 -32.28
C MET A 1 14.17 -15.45 -32.00
N ILE A 2 13.46 -14.51 -31.37
CA ILE A 2 12.03 -14.66 -31.09
C ILE A 2 11.26 -14.41 -32.39
N SER A 3 10.32 -15.31 -32.72
CA SER A 3 9.54 -15.23 -33.95
C SER A 3 8.62 -14.01 -33.94
N SER A 4 8.63 -13.20 -35.00
CA SER A 4 7.77 -12.00 -35.12
C SER A 4 6.28 -12.32 -35.02
N ASN A 5 5.87 -13.54 -35.40
CA ASN A 5 4.51 -14.02 -35.27
C ASN A 5 4.05 -14.19 -33.81
N LEU A 6 4.96 -14.32 -32.84
CA LEU A 6 4.60 -14.35 -31.43
C LEU A 6 4.26 -12.95 -30.89
N ILE A 7 4.95 -11.93 -31.38
CA ILE A 7 4.82 -10.54 -30.91
C ILE A 7 3.46 -9.98 -31.34
N ASN A 8 3.03 -10.25 -32.57
CA ASN A 8 1.73 -9.79 -33.07
C ASN A 8 0.55 -10.44 -32.33
N ARG A 9 0.68 -11.71 -31.91
CA ARG A 9 -0.39 -12.38 -31.14
C ARG A 9 -0.55 -11.81 -29.74
N LEU A 10 0.54 -11.39 -29.10
CA LEU A 10 0.49 -10.77 -27.77
C LEU A 10 -0.09 -9.35 -27.81
N ALA A 11 0.13 -8.61 -28.91
CA ALA A 11 -0.41 -7.26 -29.07
C ALA A 11 -1.92 -7.24 -29.36
N GLU A 12 -2.48 -8.28 -29.99
CA GLU A 12 -3.90 -8.34 -30.35
C GLU A 12 -4.84 -8.82 -29.22
N ASP A 13 -4.32 -9.55 -28.22
CA ASP A 13 -5.13 -10.07 -27.10
C ASP A 13 -5.55 -8.96 -26.10
N ASP A 14 -4.85 -7.82 -26.06
CA ASP A 14 -5.14 -6.72 -25.14
C ASP A 14 -6.33 -5.84 -25.60
N GLU A 15 -6.57 -5.76 -26.92
CA GLU A 15 -7.54 -4.83 -27.51
C GLU A 15 -9.01 -5.34 -27.52
N LYS A 16 -9.27 -6.61 -27.21
CA LYS A 16 -10.62 -7.22 -27.35
C LYS A 16 -11.37 -7.58 -26.07
N LEU A 17 -10.90 -7.21 -24.88
CA LEU A 17 -11.67 -7.42 -23.64
C LEU A 17 -12.58 -6.23 -23.25
N LYS A 18 -13.49 -5.82 -24.15
CA LYS A 18 -14.59 -4.92 -23.81
C LYS A 18 -15.94 -5.67 -23.74
N LYS A 19 -16.59 -5.51 -22.59
CA LYS A 19 -18.00 -5.79 -22.21
C LYS A 19 -18.33 -7.23 -21.76
N ARG A 20 -18.45 -7.41 -20.44
CA ARG A 20 -19.46 -8.30 -19.85
C ARG A 20 -20.01 -7.76 -18.52
N THR A 21 -21.29 -8.06 -18.34
CA THR A 21 -22.32 -7.41 -17.53
C THR A 21 -22.21 -7.60 -16.00
N LYS A 22 -22.76 -6.63 -15.24
CA LYS A 22 -23.05 -6.66 -13.79
C LYS A 22 -23.52 -8.03 -13.27
N LYS A 23 -22.93 -8.52 -12.17
CA LYS A 23 -23.60 -9.37 -11.17
C LYS A 23 -23.15 -9.02 -9.74
N THR A 24 -24.15 -8.97 -8.86
CA THR A 24 -24.14 -8.62 -7.44
C THR A 24 -23.40 -9.68 -6.60
N LYS A 25 -22.51 -9.27 -5.69
CA LYS A 25 -21.82 -10.15 -4.74
C LYS A 25 -22.76 -10.57 -3.59
N PRO A 26 -22.88 -11.87 -3.24
CA PRO A 26 -23.40 -12.28 -1.94
C PRO A 26 -22.33 -12.08 -0.84
N ARG A 27 -22.79 -11.64 0.32
CA ARG A 27 -22.00 -11.34 1.53
C ARG A 27 -21.50 -12.63 2.18
N VAL A 28 -20.19 -12.78 2.40
CA VAL A 28 -19.59 -13.87 3.20
C VAL A 28 -19.36 -13.36 4.62
N PRO A 29 -19.90 -14.03 5.67
CA PRO A 29 -19.52 -13.74 7.06
C PRO A 29 -18.12 -14.28 7.40
N ARG A 30 -17.29 -13.45 8.03
CA ARG A 30 -16.02 -13.82 8.68
C ARG A 30 -16.28 -14.15 10.15
N GLU A 31 -15.60 -15.18 10.68
CA GLU A 31 -14.79 -15.09 11.91
C GLU A 31 -13.94 -16.37 12.16
N PRO A 32 -12.92 -16.35 13.06
CA PRO A 32 -11.58 -16.87 12.78
C PRO A 32 -11.16 -18.03 13.71
N ARG A 33 -10.15 -18.83 13.32
CA ARG A 33 -9.45 -19.71 14.26
C ARG A 33 -7.93 -19.69 14.04
N GLN A 34 -7.23 -19.08 14.98
CA GLN A 34 -5.83 -19.36 15.30
C GLN A 34 -5.71 -20.77 15.90
N PRO A 35 -4.58 -21.46 15.70
CA PRO A 35 -4.06 -22.40 16.69
C PRO A 35 -2.85 -21.81 17.42
N GLN A 36 -2.97 -21.75 18.74
CA GLN A 36 -1.91 -21.37 19.67
C GLN A 36 -0.83 -22.45 19.74
N THR A 37 0.41 -22.00 19.71
CA THR A 37 1.61 -22.68 20.19
C THR A 37 1.49 -22.99 21.68
N LYS A 38 1.72 -24.24 22.08
CA LYS A 38 2.15 -24.59 23.44
C LYS A 38 3.38 -25.50 23.34
N VAL A 39 4.52 -24.89 23.64
CA VAL A 39 5.73 -25.55 24.11
C VAL A 39 5.54 -25.70 25.61
N ASP A 40 5.65 -26.92 26.13
CA ASP A 40 5.88 -27.13 27.55
C ASP A 40 7.10 -28.02 27.76
N GLN A 41 7.89 -27.56 28.71
CA GLN A 41 9.27 -27.92 29.01
C GLN A 41 9.32 -29.10 29.99
N THR A 42 10.33 -29.96 29.79
CA THR A 42 11.09 -30.74 30.79
C THR A 42 10.36 -31.41 31.95
N GLN A 43 10.54 -32.73 32.04
CA GLN A 43 11.02 -33.37 33.27
C GLN A 43 11.62 -34.76 32.97
N ILE A 44 12.91 -34.89 33.25
CA ILE A 44 13.64 -36.15 33.38
C ILE A 44 13.45 -36.63 34.83
N PRO A 45 13.28 -37.94 35.06
CA PRO A 45 14.01 -38.57 36.14
C PRO A 45 14.78 -39.81 35.66
N ASP A 46 16.03 -39.84 36.09
CA ASP A 46 16.97 -40.95 36.06
C ASP A 46 16.58 -41.97 37.15
N ASP A 47 16.49 -43.25 36.79
CA ASP A 47 16.89 -44.33 37.71
C ASP A 47 17.30 -45.57 36.92
N SER A 48 18.49 -46.04 37.25
CA SER A 48 19.15 -47.22 36.68
C SER A 48 18.65 -48.47 37.37
N GLU A 49 18.13 -49.47 36.65
CA GLU A 49 18.40 -50.87 37.01
C GLU A 49 18.46 -51.80 35.78
N LYS A 50 19.49 -52.64 35.81
CA LYS A 50 19.85 -53.63 34.79
C LYS A 50 18.82 -54.76 34.78
N GLN A 51 18.39 -55.20 33.60
CA GLN A 51 18.07 -56.61 33.41
C GLN A 51 18.34 -57.09 31.98
N ASN A 52 19.17 -58.12 31.92
CA ASN A 52 19.67 -58.78 30.73
C ASN A 52 18.57 -59.53 29.97
N LYS A 53 18.82 -59.65 28.66
CA LYS A 53 18.48 -60.79 27.80
C LYS A 53 17.01 -60.94 27.42
N THR A 54 16.68 -60.52 26.19
CA THR A 54 15.75 -61.25 25.33
C THR A 54 16.18 -61.08 23.87
N THR A 55 16.68 -62.17 23.31
CA THR A 55 16.78 -62.44 21.87
C THR A 55 15.41 -62.26 21.22
N GLY A 56 15.30 -61.33 20.27
CA GLY A 56 14.07 -61.09 19.50
C GLY A 56 14.36 -60.43 18.16
N SER A 57 14.47 -61.28 17.13
CA SER A 57 14.28 -61.02 15.69
C SER A 57 14.82 -59.69 15.14
N GLY A 58 16.07 -59.72 14.66
CA GLY A 58 16.68 -58.62 13.91
C GLY A 58 16.05 -58.43 12.53
N TRP A 59 15.70 -57.19 12.20
CA TRP A 59 15.56 -56.75 10.82
C TRP A 59 16.98 -56.60 10.22
N PRO A 60 17.22 -57.06 8.99
CA PRO A 60 18.53 -56.88 8.37
C PRO A 60 18.81 -55.38 8.20
N VAL A 61 19.79 -54.87 8.95
CA VAL A 61 20.34 -53.54 8.73
C VAL A 61 21.12 -53.59 7.42
N PRO A 62 20.72 -52.84 6.38
CA PRO A 62 21.50 -52.81 5.14
C PRO A 62 22.90 -52.27 5.43
N PRO A 63 23.95 -52.83 4.81
CA PRO A 63 25.32 -52.34 4.99
C PRO A 63 25.40 -50.86 4.55
N PRO A 64 26.24 -50.03 5.20
CA PRO A 64 26.43 -48.65 4.79
C PRO A 64 26.96 -48.64 3.35
N MET A 65 26.13 -48.17 2.43
CA MET A 65 26.51 -47.92 1.04
C MET A 65 27.40 -46.68 1.03
N PHE A 66 28.72 -46.90 0.99
CA PHE A 66 29.66 -45.83 0.71
C PHE A 66 29.46 -45.41 -0.75
N LEU A 67 28.72 -44.33 -0.97
CA LEU A 67 28.70 -43.67 -2.26
C LEU A 67 30.11 -43.11 -2.50
N PRO A 68 30.73 -43.34 -3.68
CA PRO A 68 31.98 -42.68 -4.01
C PRO A 68 31.74 -41.18 -3.92
N LEU A 69 32.47 -40.55 -3.00
CA LEU A 69 32.52 -39.10 -2.89
C LEU A 69 33.24 -38.62 -4.16
N ASN A 70 32.48 -38.35 -5.22
CA ASN A 70 32.99 -37.62 -6.37
C ASN A 70 33.35 -36.23 -5.83
N GLN A 71 34.60 -36.08 -5.40
CA GLN A 71 35.13 -34.79 -5.02
C GLN A 71 35.00 -33.91 -6.26
N PRO A 72 34.30 -32.77 -6.15
CA PRO A 72 34.24 -31.83 -7.25
C PRO A 72 35.67 -31.52 -7.71
N PRO A 73 35.92 -31.29 -9.01
CA PRO A 73 37.28 -31.02 -9.51
C PRO A 73 37.88 -29.71 -8.96
N TYR A 74 37.11 -28.96 -8.18
CA TYR A 74 37.49 -27.69 -7.57
C TYR A 74 37.80 -27.88 -6.10
N SER A 75 38.90 -27.25 -5.65
CA SER A 75 39.21 -27.15 -4.22
C SER A 75 38.05 -26.50 -3.46
N ALA A 76 37.85 -26.90 -2.20
CA ALA A 76 36.83 -26.31 -1.34
C ALA A 76 36.97 -24.77 -1.24
N THR A 77 38.20 -24.26 -1.32
CA THR A 77 38.49 -22.82 -1.35
C THR A 77 37.94 -22.14 -2.60
N ALA A 78 38.14 -22.72 -3.79
CA ALA A 78 37.65 -22.15 -5.05
C ALA A 78 36.12 -22.07 -5.10
N GLN A 79 35.42 -23.05 -4.50
CA GLN A 79 33.97 -23.02 -4.40
C GLN A 79 33.47 -21.92 -3.46
N LEU A 80 34.12 -21.74 -2.31
CA LEU A 80 33.77 -20.68 -1.36
C LEU A 80 34.02 -19.29 -1.95
N ASP A 81 35.10 -19.12 -2.71
CA ASP A 81 35.40 -17.85 -3.38
C ASP A 81 34.38 -17.55 -4.50
N ALA A 82 33.96 -18.57 -5.26
CA ALA A 82 32.89 -18.43 -6.24
C ALA A 82 31.57 -18.01 -5.59
N ILE A 83 31.18 -18.62 -4.47
CA ILE A 83 29.98 -18.25 -3.71
C ILE A 83 30.09 -16.79 -3.21
N ARG A 84 31.25 -16.40 -2.65
CA ARG A 84 31.46 -15.04 -2.15
C ARG A 84 31.39 -13.99 -3.26
N ALA A 85 31.90 -14.32 -4.45
CA ALA A 85 31.80 -13.45 -5.62
C ALA A 85 30.33 -13.24 -6.04
N VAL A 86 29.54 -14.31 -6.07
CA VAL A 86 28.11 -14.22 -6.39
C VAL A 86 27.35 -13.40 -5.35
N VAL A 87 27.64 -13.59 -4.05
CA VAL A 87 27.02 -12.78 -2.98
C VAL A 87 27.35 -11.30 -3.17
N LYS A 88 28.61 -10.95 -3.38
CA LYS A 88 29.04 -9.56 -3.59
C LYS A 88 28.37 -8.92 -4.82
N GLU A 89 28.23 -9.68 -5.91
CA GLU A 89 27.53 -9.18 -7.09
C GLU A 89 26.03 -9.01 -6.82
N SER A 90 25.42 -9.93 -6.07
CA SER A 90 24.01 -9.80 -5.70
C SER A 90 23.75 -8.55 -4.84
N GLU A 91 24.64 -8.22 -3.91
CA GLU A 91 24.56 -7.01 -3.09
C GLU A 91 24.66 -5.75 -3.96
N ASN A 92 25.59 -5.72 -4.92
CA ASN A 92 25.76 -4.62 -5.86
C ASN A 92 24.50 -4.40 -6.73
N VAL A 93 23.91 -5.49 -7.24
CA VAL A 93 22.67 -5.42 -8.02
C VAL A 93 21.51 -4.92 -7.16
N VAL A 94 21.38 -5.39 -5.92
CA VAL A 94 20.34 -4.94 -4.98
C VAL A 94 20.48 -3.45 -4.67
N GLU A 95 21.70 -2.95 -4.47
CA GLU A 95 21.92 -1.52 -4.23
C GLU A 95 21.50 -0.67 -5.43
N LYS A 96 21.84 -1.10 -6.66
CA LYS A 96 21.41 -0.43 -7.90
C LYS A 96 19.89 -0.44 -8.06
N LEU A 97 19.25 -1.57 -7.79
CA LEU A 97 17.79 -1.69 -7.87
C LEU A 97 17.09 -0.78 -6.85
N ARG A 98 17.58 -0.71 -5.61
CA ARG A 98 17.04 0.23 -4.62
C ARG A 98 17.13 1.68 -5.09
N LYS A 99 18.27 2.08 -5.64
CA LYS A 99 18.44 3.45 -6.20
C LYS A 99 17.46 3.72 -7.35
N GLN A 100 17.21 2.73 -8.19
CA GLN A 100 16.23 2.85 -9.28
C GLN A 100 14.80 2.95 -8.74
N GLU A 101 14.45 2.14 -7.75
CA GLU A 101 13.15 2.19 -7.07
C GLU A 101 12.90 3.57 -6.45
N ASP A 102 13.86 4.08 -5.68
CA ASP A 102 13.76 5.41 -5.04
C ASP A 102 13.58 6.53 -6.08
N ASN A 103 14.34 6.48 -7.17
CA ASN A 103 14.22 7.45 -8.27
C ASN A 103 12.83 7.38 -8.92
N MET A 104 12.35 6.16 -9.22
CA MET A 104 11.03 5.96 -9.81
C MET A 104 9.91 6.43 -8.87
N VAL A 105 10.00 6.17 -7.57
CA VAL A 105 9.05 6.66 -6.57
C VAL A 105 9.03 8.18 -6.55
N GLN A 106 10.19 8.83 -6.57
CA GLN A 106 10.28 10.28 -6.62
C GLN A 106 9.65 10.84 -7.90
N GLU A 107 9.93 10.25 -9.06
CA GLU A 107 9.36 10.67 -10.35
C GLU A 107 7.84 10.53 -10.37
N VAL A 108 7.31 9.38 -9.97
CA VAL A 108 5.86 9.13 -9.92
C VAL A 108 5.18 10.07 -8.94
N THR A 109 5.78 10.29 -7.77
CA THR A 109 5.24 11.22 -6.77
C THR A 109 5.20 12.65 -7.31
N GLN A 110 6.26 13.10 -7.98
CA GLN A 110 6.31 14.44 -8.55
C GLN A 110 5.29 14.62 -9.68
N ARG A 111 5.15 13.61 -10.55
CA ARG A 111 4.13 13.62 -11.62
C ARG A 111 2.71 13.59 -11.07
N ALA A 112 2.46 12.82 -10.01
CA ALA A 112 1.16 12.80 -9.36
C ALA A 112 0.79 14.17 -8.76
N LYS A 113 1.75 14.87 -8.14
CA LYS A 113 1.55 16.25 -7.66
C LYS A 113 1.26 17.22 -8.80
N ASP A 114 2.04 17.15 -9.88
CA ASP A 114 1.87 18.00 -11.06
C ASP A 114 0.51 17.79 -11.75
N LEU A 115 0.10 16.53 -11.92
CA LEU A 115 -1.23 16.18 -12.43
C LEU A 115 -2.34 16.68 -11.50
N HIS A 116 -2.19 16.48 -10.19
CA HIS A 116 -3.16 17.00 -9.23
C HIS A 116 -3.27 18.53 -9.30
N GLU A 117 -2.15 19.23 -9.46
CA GLU A 117 -2.14 20.68 -9.60
C GLU A 117 -2.77 21.15 -10.92
N LYS A 118 -2.55 20.44 -12.03
CA LYS A 118 -3.03 20.84 -13.35
C LYS A 118 -4.48 20.44 -13.60
N GLU A 119 -4.83 19.21 -13.27
CA GLU A 119 -6.13 18.62 -13.63
C GLU A 119 -7.14 18.66 -12.48
N PHE A 120 -6.66 18.63 -11.24
CA PHE A 120 -7.49 18.54 -10.04
C PHE A 120 -7.42 19.79 -9.16
N LYS A 121 -6.98 20.93 -9.72
CA LYS A 121 -7.22 22.23 -9.09
C LYS A 121 -8.73 22.40 -8.93
N ILE A 122 -9.20 22.24 -7.69
CA ILE A 122 -10.52 22.73 -7.30
C ILE A 122 -10.50 24.21 -7.69
N PRO A 123 -11.42 24.67 -8.56
CA PRO A 123 -11.50 26.08 -8.90
C PRO A 123 -11.48 26.87 -7.59
N GLU A 124 -10.56 27.83 -7.48
CA GLU A 124 -10.40 28.57 -6.22
C GLU A 124 -11.79 28.97 -5.72
N GLN A 125 -12.09 28.61 -4.47
CA GLN A 125 -13.40 28.93 -3.89
C GLN A 125 -13.56 30.44 -4.00
N LYS A 126 -14.53 30.86 -4.82
CA LYS A 126 -14.83 32.27 -5.00
C LYS A 126 -15.02 32.88 -3.60
N PRO A 127 -14.36 34.00 -3.29
CA PRO A 127 -14.45 34.60 -1.97
C PRO A 127 -15.93 34.79 -1.62
N MET A 128 -16.28 34.46 -0.39
CA MET A 128 -17.67 34.52 0.05
C MET A 128 -18.20 35.94 -0.18
N PRO A 129 -19.25 36.09 -1.00
CA PRO A 129 -19.77 37.42 -1.30
C PRO A 129 -20.35 38.05 -0.03
N CYS A 130 -20.09 39.34 0.17
CA CYS A 130 -20.51 40.10 1.36
C CYS A 130 -19.79 39.76 2.66
N LEU A 131 -18.55 39.26 2.59
CA LEU A 131 -17.76 38.91 3.78
C LEU A 131 -17.55 40.10 4.72
N VAL A 132 -17.29 41.29 4.17
CA VAL A 132 -17.02 42.51 4.96
C VAL A 132 -18.27 42.93 5.74
N GLU A 133 -19.42 43.00 5.07
CA GLU A 133 -20.70 43.37 5.68
C GLU A 133 -21.17 42.29 6.67
N ASN A 134 -20.91 41.02 6.38
CA ASN A 134 -21.18 39.92 7.30
C ASN A 134 -20.36 40.08 8.59
N ASN A 135 -19.05 40.26 8.49
CA ASN A 135 -18.16 40.39 9.64
C ASN A 135 -18.55 41.61 10.49
N ALA A 136 -18.80 42.77 9.87
CA ALA A 136 -19.23 43.97 10.60
C ALA A 136 -20.58 43.77 11.33
N CYS A 137 -21.54 43.08 10.69
CA CYS A 137 -22.81 42.74 11.31
C CYS A 137 -22.64 41.79 12.51
N MET A 138 -21.80 40.75 12.34
CA MET A 138 -21.51 39.77 13.39
C MET A 138 -20.73 40.37 14.56
N GLU A 139 -19.78 41.28 14.29
CA GLU A 139 -19.05 42.01 15.31
C GLU A 139 -19.98 42.90 16.13
N CYS A 140 -20.88 43.65 15.47
CA CYS A 140 -21.86 44.46 16.18
C CYS A 140 -22.78 43.63 17.07
N PHE A 141 -23.27 42.48 16.61
CA PHE A 141 -24.10 41.60 17.44
C PHE A 141 -23.35 41.04 18.64
N LYS A 142 -22.06 40.73 18.50
CA LYS A 142 -21.21 40.31 19.63
C LYS A 142 -21.04 41.42 20.66
N GLU A 143 -20.92 42.67 20.23
CA GLU A 143 -20.78 43.82 21.13
C GLU A 143 -22.11 44.24 21.78
N ASN A 144 -23.23 44.04 21.08
CA ASN A 144 -24.56 44.53 21.47
C ASN A 144 -25.55 43.40 21.79
N VAL A 145 -25.11 42.35 22.49
CA VAL A 145 -25.95 41.17 22.83
C VAL A 145 -27.25 41.54 23.55
N LYS A 146 -27.23 42.60 24.37
CA LYS A 146 -28.40 43.07 25.14
C LYS A 146 -29.38 43.89 24.30
N ASP A 147 -28.89 44.54 23.25
CA ASP A 147 -29.69 45.39 22.37
C ASP A 147 -29.23 45.27 20.91
N ILE A 148 -29.65 44.16 20.32
CA ILE A 148 -29.33 43.76 18.95
C ILE A 148 -29.88 44.77 17.92
N THR A 149 -30.87 45.59 18.31
CA THR A 149 -31.50 46.56 17.41
C THR A 149 -30.55 47.68 16.98
N LYS A 150 -29.52 47.97 17.78
CA LYS A 150 -28.46 48.92 17.43
C LYS A 150 -27.67 48.50 16.18
N CYS A 151 -27.67 47.22 15.86
CA CYS A 151 -26.98 46.67 14.69
C CYS A 151 -27.85 46.66 13.42
N ALA A 152 -29.08 47.19 13.48
CA ALA A 152 -29.98 47.31 12.33
C ALA A 152 -29.32 47.89 11.05
N PRO A 153 -28.53 48.99 11.09
CA PRO A 153 -27.90 49.51 9.87
C PRO A 153 -26.88 48.53 9.27
N LEU A 154 -26.14 47.78 10.09
CA LEU A 154 -25.16 46.80 9.62
C LEU A 154 -25.85 45.54 9.07
N ALA A 155 -26.95 45.12 9.69
CA ALA A 155 -27.80 44.06 9.16
C ALA A 155 -28.44 44.43 7.81
N GLN A 156 -28.88 45.69 7.66
CA GLN A 156 -29.41 46.22 6.40
C GLN A 156 -28.35 46.19 5.30
N ASN A 157 -27.12 46.66 5.59
CA ASN A 157 -26.01 46.65 4.64
C ASN A 157 -25.67 45.23 4.17
N TYR A 158 -25.63 44.26 5.08
CA TYR A 158 -25.44 42.86 4.73
C TYR A 158 -26.58 42.32 3.85
N ALA A 159 -27.83 42.61 4.20
CA ALA A 159 -29.01 42.20 3.43
C ALA A 159 -29.00 42.79 2.00
N ASP A 160 -28.61 44.05 1.86
CA ASP A 160 -28.49 44.76 0.59
C ASP A 160 -27.37 44.19 -0.26
N CYS A 161 -26.21 43.90 0.32
CA CYS A 161 -25.14 43.19 -0.36
C CYS A 161 -25.61 41.82 -0.86
N ALA A 162 -26.23 41.02 0.01
CA ALA A 162 -26.73 39.69 -0.35
C ALA A 162 -27.79 39.76 -1.46
N ARG A 163 -28.63 40.81 -1.46
CA ARG A 163 -29.60 41.06 -2.54
C ARG A 163 -28.92 41.35 -3.87
N ARG A 164 -27.89 42.21 -3.90
CA ARG A 164 -27.12 42.52 -5.13
C ARG A 164 -26.46 41.27 -5.70
N VAL A 165 -25.85 40.45 -4.86
CA VAL A 165 -25.19 39.20 -5.26
C VAL A 165 -26.19 38.22 -5.86
N ARG A 166 -27.37 38.05 -5.25
CA ARG A 166 -28.44 37.20 -5.80
C ARG A 166 -28.89 37.65 -7.18
N GLN A 167 -28.92 38.96 -7.45
CA GLN A 167 -29.30 39.46 -8.77
C GLN A 167 -28.20 39.21 -9.82
N LEU A 168 -26.92 39.39 -9.46
CA LEU A 168 -25.79 39.10 -10.35
C LEU A 168 -25.76 37.63 -10.80
N VAL A 169 -26.02 36.69 -9.87
CA VAL A 169 -26.10 35.25 -10.20
C VAL A 169 -27.25 34.95 -11.16
N LYS A 170 -28.40 35.62 -11.00
CA LYS A 170 -29.55 35.46 -11.90
C LYS A 170 -29.30 36.03 -13.29
N SER A 171 -28.53 37.12 -13.42
CA SER A 171 -28.21 37.73 -14.71
C SER A 171 -27.12 37.01 -15.49
N SER A 172 -26.17 36.34 -14.82
CA SER A 172 -25.07 35.60 -15.47
C SER A 172 -25.43 34.17 -15.90
N GLY A 173 -26.65 33.70 -15.60
CA GLY A 173 -27.16 32.38 -15.97
C GLY A 173 -28.08 32.39 -17.21
N LYS A 174 -28.05 33.45 -18.02
CA LYS A 174 -28.81 33.59 -19.26
C LYS A 174 -27.89 33.65 -20.46
#